data_AF-Q01RK3-F1
#
_entry.id   AF-Q01RK3-F1
#
_cell.length_a   1.000
_cell.length_b   1.000
_cell.length_c   1.000
_cell.angle_alpha   90.00
_cell.angle_beta   90.00
_cell.angle_gamma   90.00
#
_symmetry.space_group_name_H-M   'P 1'
#
loop_
_entity.id
_entity.type
_entity.pdbx_description
1 polymer ?
#
loop_
_entity_poly.entity_id
_entity_poly.type
_entity_poly.pdbx_seq_one_letter_code
_entity_poly.pdbx_strand_id
1 'polypeptide(L)'
;MRRGELLKLTLGDYDRQEATLHIRETKFYKSRLLPINGEIADEIERYLRVRARRRLPVSADTPLMWNATRGGRAYTGTGLRYCVQPLLEHCGITTTTGKLPRIQDLRHSFAVNALLRWYRAGADVEAKLPLLATYLGHGSVVSTHHYLHFIEPLRTAASKRFAAHYGELVSPLPQPARRRG
;
A
#
# COMPACT_ATOMS: atom_id res chain seq x y z
N MET A 1 0.47 1.25 -4.64
CA MET A 1 1.54 1.45 -5.65
C MET A 1 2.73 0.51 -5.40
N ARG A 2 3.42 0.03 -6.45
CA ARG A 2 4.66 -0.77 -6.35
C ARG A 2 5.89 0.15 -6.32
N ARG A 3 7.01 -0.31 -5.76
CA ARG A 3 8.28 0.46 -5.78
C ARG A 3 8.69 0.86 -7.20
N GLY A 4 8.61 -0.05 -8.15
CA GLY A 4 8.97 0.25 -9.54
C GLY A 4 8.05 1.26 -10.22
N GLU A 5 6.77 1.30 -9.82
CA GLU A 5 5.80 2.30 -10.31
C GLU A 5 6.18 3.69 -9.77
N LEU A 6 6.46 3.80 -8.46
CA LEU A 6 6.91 5.05 -7.84
C LEU A 6 8.16 5.64 -8.51
N LEU A 7 9.15 4.80 -8.80
CA LEU A 7 10.42 5.25 -9.38
C LEU A 7 10.32 5.64 -10.86
N LYS A 8 9.24 5.25 -11.54
CA LYS A 8 8.97 5.61 -12.93
C LYS A 8 8.06 6.83 -13.08
N LEU A 9 7.42 7.28 -12.00
CA LEU A 9 6.59 8.47 -12.03
C LEU A 9 7.41 9.68 -12.45
N THR A 10 6.82 10.46 -13.35
CA THR A 10 7.28 11.78 -13.77
C THR A 10 6.38 12.86 -13.18
N LEU A 11 6.78 14.12 -13.27
CA LEU A 11 5.95 15.23 -12.81
C LEU A 11 4.63 15.34 -13.59
N GLY A 12 4.64 15.00 -14.88
CA GLY A 12 3.44 14.99 -15.72
C GLY A 12 2.45 13.86 -15.40
N ASP A 13 2.82 12.90 -14.56
CA ASP A 13 1.90 11.87 -14.08
C ASP A 13 1.10 12.32 -12.85
N TYR A 14 1.42 13.48 -12.28
CA TYR A 14 0.77 13.96 -11.06
C TYR A 14 -0.19 15.11 -11.40
N ASP A 15 -1.45 14.93 -11.03
CA ASP A 15 -2.50 15.93 -11.18
C ASP A 15 -2.91 16.45 -9.79
N ARG A 16 -2.62 17.73 -9.53
CA ARG A 16 -2.97 18.39 -8.27
C ARG A 16 -4.46 18.71 -8.17
N GLN A 17 -5.12 19.01 -9.28
CA GLN A 17 -6.54 19.41 -9.28
C GLN A 17 -7.40 18.21 -8.90
N GLU A 18 -7.14 17.08 -9.54
CA GLU A 18 -7.87 15.83 -9.29
C GLU A 18 -7.29 15.01 -8.14
N ALA A 19 -6.15 15.43 -7.57
CA ALA A 19 -5.39 14.67 -6.57
C ALA A 19 -5.16 13.21 -7.01
N THR A 20 -4.59 13.04 -8.21
CA THR A 20 -4.33 11.72 -8.79
C THR A 20 -2.89 11.52 -9.26
N LEU A 21 -2.48 10.26 -9.33
CA LEU A 21 -1.24 9.80 -9.96
C LEU A 21 -1.58 8.88 -11.12
N HIS A 22 -1.13 9.21 -12.32
CA HIS A 22 -1.23 8.36 -13.49
C HIS A 22 -0.10 7.32 -13.49
N ILE A 23 -0.43 6.09 -13.10
CA ILE A 23 0.53 4.99 -13.11
C ILE A 23 0.56 4.36 -14.49
N ARG A 24 1.55 4.72 -15.30
CA ARG A 24 1.80 4.15 -16.64
C ARG A 24 2.42 2.75 -16.57
N GLU A 25 2.03 1.89 -17.51
CA GLU A 25 2.71 0.63 -17.86
C GLU A 25 3.18 -0.21 -16.65
N THR A 26 2.21 -0.71 -15.90
CA THR A 26 2.48 -1.68 -14.83
C THR A 26 2.91 -3.05 -15.40
N LYS A 27 3.26 -4.02 -14.53
CA LYS A 27 3.74 -5.39 -14.88
C LYS A 27 2.79 -6.21 -15.80
N PHE A 28 1.72 -5.63 -16.34
CA PHE A 28 0.75 -6.25 -17.23
C PHE A 28 0.20 -5.28 -18.30
N TYR A 29 0.95 -4.22 -18.66
CA TYR A 29 0.53 -3.18 -19.62
C TYR A 29 -0.78 -2.45 -19.28
N LYS A 30 -1.19 -2.48 -18.01
CA LYS A 30 -2.36 -1.73 -17.53
C LYS A 30 -1.90 -0.41 -16.92
N SER A 31 -2.48 0.68 -17.40
CA SER A 31 -2.40 1.99 -16.77
C SER A 31 -3.55 2.18 -15.80
N ARG A 32 -3.36 2.99 -14.76
CA ARG A 32 -4.45 3.37 -13.85
C ARG A 32 -4.24 4.76 -13.27
N LEU A 33 -5.33 5.45 -12.98
CA LEU A 33 -5.34 6.60 -12.10
C LEU A 33 -5.40 6.12 -10.66
N LEU A 34 -4.47 6.60 -9.84
CA LEU A 34 -4.41 6.31 -8.41
C LEU A 34 -4.79 7.59 -7.66
N PRO A 35 -5.97 7.66 -7.04
CA PRO A 35 -6.34 8.80 -6.21
C PRO A 35 -5.44 8.85 -4.98
N ILE A 36 -5.01 10.05 -4.60
CA ILE A 36 -4.27 10.33 -3.37
C ILE A 36 -5.12 11.26 -2.49
N ASN A 37 -4.90 11.22 -1.18
CA ASN A 37 -5.58 12.15 -0.28
C ASN A 37 -4.93 13.55 -0.36
N GLY A 38 -5.64 14.57 0.14
CA GLY A 38 -5.16 15.95 0.14
C GLY A 38 -3.81 16.12 0.84
N GLU A 39 -3.59 15.44 1.97
CA GLU A 39 -2.33 15.50 2.71
C GLU A 39 -1.12 15.02 1.88
N ILE A 40 -1.27 13.93 1.11
CA ILE A 40 -0.22 13.45 0.21
C ILE A 40 0.00 14.43 -0.94
N ALA A 41 -1.08 15.01 -1.49
CA ALA A 41 -0.96 16.01 -2.55
C ALA A 41 -0.19 17.24 -2.04
N ASP A 42 -0.51 17.74 -0.85
CA ASP A 42 0.16 18.88 -0.24
C ASP A 42 1.65 18.59 0.08
N GLU A 43 1.96 17.35 0.46
CA GLU A 43 3.34 16.87 0.64
C GLU A 43 4.13 16.89 -0.67
N ILE A 44 3.52 16.41 -1.76
CA ILE A 44 4.12 16.48 -3.11
C ILE A 44 4.35 17.93 -3.49
N GLU A 45 3.37 18.82 -3.33
CA GLU A 45 3.51 20.26 -3.62
C GLU A 45 4.65 20.89 -2.82
N ARG A 46 4.75 20.56 -1.53
CA ARG A 46 5.84 21.07 -0.68
C ARG A 46 7.19 20.61 -1.20
N TYR A 47 7.31 19.33 -1.58
CA TYR A 47 8.51 18.81 -2.22
C TYR A 47 8.85 19.56 -3.53
N LEU A 48 7.87 19.79 -4.41
CA LEU A 48 8.07 20.49 -5.67
C LEU A 48 8.48 21.95 -5.47
N ARG A 49 7.92 22.65 -4.48
CA ARG A 49 8.34 24.01 -4.11
C ARG A 49 9.80 24.04 -3.67
N VAL A 50 10.23 23.11 -2.81
CA VAL A 50 11.63 23.02 -2.36
C VAL A 50 12.56 22.71 -3.54
N ARG A 51 12.13 21.80 -4.43
CA ARG A 51 12.87 21.43 -5.64
C ARG A 51 13.07 22.63 -6.57
N ALA A 52 12.02 23.40 -6.84
CA ALA A 52 12.08 24.60 -7.66
C ALA A 52 13.00 25.68 -7.05
N ARG A 53 12.92 25.92 -5.73
CA ARG A 53 13.81 26.86 -5.02
C ARG A 53 15.29 26.48 -5.15
N ARG A 54 15.60 25.19 -5.22
CA ARG A 54 16.95 24.67 -5.43
C ARG A 54 17.38 24.65 -6.90
N ARG A 55 16.58 25.23 -7.81
CA ARG A 55 16.83 25.26 -9.26
C ARG A 55 17.02 23.87 -9.87
N LEU A 56 16.37 22.86 -9.29
CA LEU A 56 16.34 21.51 -9.84
C LEU A 56 15.25 21.41 -10.91
N PRO A 57 15.37 20.52 -11.91
CA PRO A 57 14.41 20.42 -13.02
C PRO A 57 12.98 20.21 -12.54
N VAL A 58 12.01 20.88 -13.14
CA VAL A 58 10.57 20.76 -12.80
C VAL A 58 9.69 20.57 -14.05
N SER A 59 10.28 20.15 -15.18
CA SER A 59 9.52 19.83 -16.39
C SER A 59 8.73 18.53 -16.23
N ALA A 60 7.63 18.41 -16.98
CA ALA A 60 6.67 17.30 -16.88
C ALA A 60 7.31 15.92 -17.11
N ASP A 61 8.32 15.83 -17.97
CA ASP A 61 9.07 14.61 -18.28
C ASP A 61 10.08 14.21 -17.21
N THR A 62 10.40 15.09 -16.25
CA THR A 62 11.36 14.77 -15.21
C THR A 62 10.76 13.81 -14.17
N PRO A 63 11.56 12.87 -13.65
CA PRO A 63 11.15 12.00 -12.55
C PRO A 63 10.60 12.78 -11.36
N LEU A 64 9.46 12.32 -10.82
CA LEU A 64 8.89 12.84 -9.59
C LEU A 64 9.88 12.67 -8.43
N MET A 65 10.41 11.46 -8.27
CA MET A 65 11.48 11.17 -7.31
C MET A 65 12.85 11.46 -7.93
N TRP A 66 13.23 12.74 -7.94
CA TRP A 66 14.48 13.20 -8.56
C TRP A 66 15.70 13.05 -7.66
N ASN A 67 16.78 12.53 -8.23
CA ASN A 67 18.08 12.38 -7.63
C ASN A 67 19.11 13.21 -8.42
N ALA A 68 19.80 14.14 -7.76
CA ALA A 68 20.80 15.01 -8.39
C ALA A 68 22.14 14.32 -8.73
N THR A 69 22.34 13.06 -8.32
CA THR A 69 23.56 12.31 -8.64
C THR A 69 23.74 12.12 -10.16
N ARG A 70 24.99 12.21 -10.61
CA ARG A 70 25.40 11.97 -12.02
C ARG A 70 24.58 12.78 -13.04
N GLY A 71 24.35 14.07 -12.76
CA GLY A 71 23.68 14.97 -13.70
C GLY A 71 22.15 14.92 -13.67
N GLY A 72 21.55 14.13 -12.78
CA GLY A 72 20.10 14.13 -12.57
C GLY A 72 19.36 12.95 -13.18
N ARG A 73 18.70 12.16 -12.34
CA ARG A 73 17.92 10.99 -12.77
C ARG A 73 16.88 10.58 -11.73
N ALA A 74 16.02 9.62 -12.07
CA ALA A 74 15.18 8.95 -11.08
C ALA A 74 16.04 8.19 -10.05
N TYR A 75 15.54 8.07 -8.83
CA TYR A 75 16.16 7.14 -7.87
C TYR A 75 16.14 5.70 -8.39
N THR A 76 17.22 4.96 -8.14
CA THR A 76 17.22 3.50 -8.29
C THR A 76 16.55 2.86 -7.09
N GLY A 77 16.09 1.61 -7.22
CA GLY A 77 15.52 0.87 -6.08
C GLY A 77 16.48 0.73 -4.90
N THR A 78 17.77 0.60 -5.19
CA THR A 78 18.85 0.56 -4.20
C THR A 78 19.10 1.94 -3.60
N GLY A 79 19.16 3.00 -4.41
CA GLY A 79 19.35 4.37 -3.94
C GLY A 79 18.23 4.82 -3.01
N LEU A 80 16.97 4.53 -3.39
CA LEU A 80 15.82 4.84 -2.53
C LEU A 80 15.89 4.09 -1.20
N ARG A 81 16.31 2.82 -1.21
CA ARG A 81 16.51 2.05 0.04
C ARG A 81 17.56 2.70 0.93
N TYR A 82 18.71 3.11 0.37
CA TYR A 82 19.76 3.78 1.15
C TYR A 82 19.30 5.12 1.76
N CYS A 83 18.37 5.84 1.12
CA CYS A 83 17.79 7.05 1.71
C CYS A 83 16.76 6.75 2.81
N VAL A 84 15.97 5.69 2.67
CA VAL A 84 14.86 5.39 3.60
C VAL A 84 15.34 4.67 4.86
N GLN A 85 16.34 3.79 4.77
CA GLN A 85 16.77 2.99 5.92
C GLN A 85 17.23 3.80 7.13
N PRO A 86 18.09 4.83 6.98
CA PRO A 86 18.51 5.65 8.12
C PRO A 86 17.34 6.37 8.78
N LEU A 87 16.32 6.76 8.01
CA LEU A 87 15.11 7.38 8.55
C LEU A 87 14.30 6.39 9.40
N LEU A 88 14.16 5.14 8.93
CA LEU A 88 13.49 4.09 9.69
C LEU A 88 14.24 3.75 10.99
N GLU A 89 15.58 3.67 10.93
CA GLU A 89 16.44 3.47 12.10
C GLU A 89 16.27 4.60 13.11
N HIS A 90 16.37 5.85 12.66
CA HIS A 90 16.24 7.04 13.51
C HIS A 90 14.87 7.13 14.18
N CYS A 91 13.80 6.75 13.47
CA CYS A 91 12.45 6.69 14.01
C CYS A 91 12.18 5.43 14.86
N GLY A 92 13.14 4.52 15.02
CA GLY A 92 12.94 3.25 15.75
C GLY A 92 11.95 2.30 15.10
N ILE A 93 11.69 2.44 13.79
CA ILE A 93 10.69 1.64 13.07
C ILE A 93 11.32 0.32 12.62
N THR A 94 10.91 -0.76 13.27
CA THR A 94 11.37 -2.13 12.99
C THR A 94 10.20 -3.09 12.76
N THR A 95 10.48 -4.20 12.09
CA THR A 95 9.55 -5.34 12.01
C THR A 95 9.47 -6.05 13.36
N THR A 96 8.50 -6.94 13.52
CA THR A 96 8.37 -7.82 14.70
C THR A 96 9.60 -8.69 14.96
N THR A 97 10.45 -8.88 13.94
CA THR A 97 11.72 -9.62 14.03
C THR A 97 12.94 -8.72 14.24
N GLY A 98 12.73 -7.43 14.56
CA GLY A 98 13.79 -6.45 14.81
C GLY A 98 14.54 -5.98 13.56
N LYS A 99 14.05 -6.31 12.36
CA LYS A 99 14.68 -5.91 11.08
C LYS A 99 14.08 -4.60 10.57
N LEU A 100 14.81 -3.88 9.74
CA LEU A 100 14.24 -2.71 9.08
C LEU A 100 13.21 -3.12 8.02
N PRO A 101 12.03 -2.47 7.99
CA PRO A 101 11.07 -2.66 6.92
C PRO A 101 11.65 -2.31 5.55
N ARG A 102 11.22 -3.03 4.53
CA ARG A 102 11.53 -2.75 3.13
C ARG A 102 10.45 -1.83 2.56
N ILE A 103 10.75 -1.14 1.47
CA ILE A 103 9.78 -0.24 0.81
C ILE A 103 8.49 -0.98 0.40
N GLN A 104 8.60 -2.24 -0.02
CA GLN A 104 7.42 -3.07 -0.32
C GLN A 104 6.56 -3.39 0.91
N ASP A 105 7.12 -3.35 2.11
CA ASP A 105 6.39 -3.64 3.34
C ASP A 105 5.45 -2.45 3.68
N LEU A 106 5.75 -1.22 3.25
CA LEU A 106 4.81 -0.08 3.34
C LEU A 106 3.53 -0.32 2.53
N ARG A 107 3.68 -0.89 1.33
CA ARG A 107 2.53 -1.29 0.49
C ARG A 107 1.71 -2.38 1.17
N HIS A 108 2.38 -3.36 1.77
CA HIS A 108 1.71 -4.40 2.56
C HIS A 108 0.92 -3.74 3.71
N SER A 109 1.57 -2.94 4.56
CA SER A 109 0.93 -2.24 5.67
C SER A 109 -0.25 -1.38 5.23
N PHE A 110 -0.17 -0.68 4.10
CA PHE A 110 -1.30 0.07 3.54
C PHE A 110 -2.51 -0.83 3.27
N ALA A 111 -2.30 -1.95 2.57
CA ALA A 111 -3.37 -2.88 2.21
C ALA A 111 -4.07 -3.43 3.47
N VAL A 112 -3.27 -3.85 4.46
CA VAL A 112 -3.76 -4.39 5.72
C VAL A 112 -4.58 -3.36 6.50
N ASN A 113 -4.07 -2.13 6.61
CA ASN A 113 -4.78 -1.06 7.30
C ASN A 113 -6.08 -0.68 6.58
N ALA A 114 -6.12 -0.70 5.25
CA ALA A 114 -7.35 -0.48 4.49
C ALA A 114 -8.41 -1.55 4.79
N LEU A 115 -8.01 -2.83 4.76
CA LEU A 115 -8.90 -3.95 5.09
C LEU A 115 -9.39 -3.87 6.55
N LEU A 116 -8.50 -3.63 7.52
CA LEU A 116 -8.88 -3.47 8.93
C LEU A 116 -9.88 -2.33 9.12
N ARG A 117 -9.70 -1.19 8.46
CA ARG A 117 -10.66 -0.08 8.51
C ARG A 117 -12.03 -0.50 7.96
N TRP A 118 -12.08 -1.22 6.84
CA TRP A 118 -13.34 -1.69 6.28
C TRP A 118 -14.04 -2.71 7.16
N TYR A 119 -13.31 -3.65 7.77
CA TYR A 119 -13.88 -4.57 8.75
C TYR A 119 -14.46 -3.84 9.96
N ARG A 120 -13.70 -2.90 10.53
CA ARG A 120 -14.16 -2.11 11.70
C ARG A 120 -15.37 -1.24 11.38
N ALA A 121 -15.47 -0.74 10.15
CA ALA A 121 -16.61 0.05 9.68
C ALA A 121 -17.81 -0.80 9.22
N GLY A 122 -17.74 -2.14 9.31
CA GLY A 122 -18.82 -3.03 8.84
C GLY A 122 -19.05 -3.01 7.32
N ALA A 123 -18.13 -2.44 6.54
CA ALA A 123 -18.28 -2.33 5.10
C ALA A 123 -18.25 -3.69 4.41
N ASP A 124 -18.89 -3.84 3.26
CA ASP A 124 -18.71 -5.03 2.42
C ASP A 124 -17.25 -5.09 1.90
N VAL A 125 -16.46 -5.96 2.51
CA VAL A 125 -15.03 -6.12 2.18
C VAL A 125 -14.89 -6.82 0.83
N GLU A 126 -15.73 -7.80 0.53
CA GLU A 126 -15.66 -8.58 -0.71
C GLU A 126 -15.93 -7.69 -1.93
N ALA A 127 -16.97 -6.84 -1.85
CA ALA A 127 -17.26 -5.85 -2.88
C ALA A 127 -16.14 -4.80 -3.06
N LYS A 128 -15.38 -4.49 -2.00
CA LYS A 128 -14.30 -3.49 -2.03
C LYS A 128 -12.92 -4.06 -2.40
N LEU A 129 -12.73 -5.38 -2.32
CA LEU A 129 -11.46 -6.03 -2.66
C LEU A 129 -10.97 -5.72 -4.10
N PRO A 130 -11.83 -5.72 -5.13
CA PRO A 130 -11.42 -5.31 -6.48
C PRO A 130 -10.87 -3.89 -6.54
N LEU A 131 -11.46 -2.94 -5.80
CA LEU A 131 -10.97 -1.55 -5.73
C LEU A 131 -9.58 -1.50 -5.10
N LEU A 132 -9.35 -2.22 -4.00
CA LEU A 132 -8.04 -2.29 -3.36
C LEU A 132 -7.01 -2.97 -4.27
N ALA A 133 -7.40 -4.04 -4.96
CA ALA A 133 -6.54 -4.73 -5.91
C ALA A 133 -6.09 -3.78 -7.03
N THR A 134 -7.01 -3.01 -7.60
CA THR A 134 -6.73 -1.98 -8.61
C THR A 134 -5.82 -0.89 -8.06
N TYR A 135 -6.12 -0.34 -6.87
CA TYR A 135 -5.29 0.69 -6.23
C TYR A 135 -3.84 0.22 -6.01
N LEU A 136 -3.69 -1.00 -5.51
CA LEU A 136 -2.40 -1.65 -5.36
C LEU A 136 -1.78 -1.95 -6.74
N GLY A 137 -2.57 -2.19 -7.77
CA GLY A 137 -2.09 -2.63 -9.08
C GLY A 137 -1.85 -4.14 -9.14
N HIS A 138 -2.54 -4.93 -8.29
CA HIS A 138 -2.55 -6.38 -8.41
C HIS A 138 -3.26 -6.80 -9.70
N GLY A 139 -2.66 -7.74 -10.44
CA GLY A 139 -3.27 -8.29 -11.66
C GLY A 139 -4.43 -9.24 -11.37
N SER A 140 -4.57 -9.68 -10.11
CA SER A 140 -5.63 -10.58 -9.64
C SER A 140 -6.08 -10.23 -8.22
N VAL A 141 -7.38 -10.35 -7.97
CA VAL A 141 -8.02 -10.16 -6.65
C VAL A 141 -7.53 -11.22 -5.65
N VAL A 142 -7.11 -12.40 -6.11
CA VAL A 142 -6.57 -13.49 -5.29
C VAL A 142 -5.32 -13.05 -4.49
N SER A 143 -4.46 -12.23 -5.09
CA SER A 143 -3.30 -11.66 -4.39
C SER A 143 -3.69 -10.70 -3.26
N THR A 144 -4.90 -10.15 -3.31
CA THR A 144 -5.46 -9.29 -2.26
C THR A 144 -6.25 -10.10 -1.22
N HIS A 145 -6.94 -11.17 -1.63
CA HIS A 145 -7.54 -12.14 -0.70
C HIS A 145 -6.50 -12.77 0.23
N HIS A 146 -5.27 -12.98 -0.26
CA HIS A 146 -4.18 -13.52 0.56
C HIS A 146 -3.91 -12.71 1.84
N TYR A 147 -4.22 -11.41 1.89
CA TYR A 147 -4.10 -10.62 3.11
C TYR A 147 -5.04 -11.10 4.22
N LEU A 148 -6.25 -11.58 3.88
CA LEU A 148 -7.29 -12.00 4.83
C LEU A 148 -6.86 -13.19 5.69
N HIS A 149 -6.06 -14.11 5.14
CA HIS A 149 -5.71 -15.37 5.79
C HIS A 149 -4.48 -15.29 6.69
N PHE A 150 -3.58 -14.34 6.45
CA PHE A 150 -2.23 -14.36 7.05
C PHE A 150 -2.03 -13.40 8.22
N ILE A 151 -3.03 -12.60 8.58
CA ILE A 151 -2.85 -11.50 9.53
C ILE A 151 -3.82 -11.68 10.69
N GLU A 152 -3.28 -12.00 11.86
CA GLU A 152 -4.05 -12.40 13.03
C GLU A 152 -5.18 -11.40 13.39
N PRO A 153 -4.95 -10.07 13.50
CA PRO A 153 -6.03 -9.11 13.69
C PRO A 153 -7.12 -9.13 12.63
N LEU A 154 -6.76 -9.42 11.38
CA LEU A 154 -7.68 -9.45 10.25
C LEU A 154 -8.47 -10.76 10.22
N ARG A 155 -7.81 -11.88 10.53
CA ARG A 155 -8.43 -13.19 10.75
C ARG A 155 -9.44 -13.11 11.89
N THR A 156 -9.07 -12.55 13.04
CA THR A 156 -10.01 -12.35 14.16
C THR A 156 -11.20 -11.48 13.75
N ALA A 157 -10.97 -10.37 13.04
CA ALA A 157 -12.06 -9.51 12.57
C ALA A 157 -13.00 -10.22 11.59
N ALA A 158 -12.44 -10.99 10.65
CA ALA A 158 -13.20 -11.80 9.70
C ALA A 158 -13.99 -12.91 10.41
N SER A 159 -13.37 -13.65 11.34
CA SER A 159 -14.04 -14.68 12.14
C SER A 159 -15.16 -14.10 13.00
N LYS A 160 -14.97 -12.93 13.64
CA LYS A 160 -16.03 -12.25 14.40
C LYS A 160 -17.22 -11.90 13.51
N ARG A 161 -16.97 -11.37 12.32
CA ARG A 161 -18.03 -11.04 11.36
C ARG A 161 -18.76 -12.29 10.86
N PHE A 162 -18.02 -13.36 10.56
CA PHE A 162 -18.62 -14.64 10.18
C PHE A 162 -19.51 -15.19 11.29
N ALA A 163 -19.02 -15.22 12.53
CA ALA A 163 -19.80 -15.68 13.68
C ALA A 163 -21.05 -14.82 13.92
N ALA A 164 -20.98 -13.50 13.72
CA ALA A 164 -22.14 -12.62 13.86
C ALA A 164 -23.22 -12.86 12.79
N HIS A 165 -22.84 -13.26 11.57
CA HIS A 165 -23.78 -13.41 10.46
C HIS A 165 -24.26 -14.85 10.24
N TYR A 166 -23.42 -15.84 10.53
CA TYR A 166 -23.68 -17.25 10.28
C TYR A 166 -23.51 -18.13 11.53
N GLY A 167 -23.17 -17.57 12.69
CA GLY A 167 -22.87 -18.36 13.89
C GLY A 167 -24.05 -19.21 14.37
N GLU A 168 -25.29 -18.73 14.18
CA GLU A 168 -26.51 -19.49 14.51
C GLU A 168 -26.80 -20.62 13.51
N LEU A 169 -26.21 -20.58 12.32
CA LEU A 169 -26.34 -21.60 11.29
C LEU A 169 -25.28 -22.71 11.41
N VAL A 170 -24.27 -22.51 12.26
CA VAL A 170 -23.20 -23.49 12.51
C VAL A 170 -23.58 -24.31 13.75
N SER A 171 -24.19 -25.48 13.53
CA SER A 171 -24.38 -26.46 14.60
C SER A 171 -23.01 -26.93 15.11
N PRO A 172 -22.73 -26.88 16.43
CA PRO A 172 -21.49 -27.43 16.96
C PRO A 172 -21.42 -28.94 16.68
N LEU A 173 -20.24 -29.42 16.30
CA LEU A 173 -20.00 -30.85 16.13
C LEU A 173 -20.33 -31.58 17.45
N PRO A 174 -21.00 -32.76 17.41
CA PRO A 174 -21.29 -33.53 18.60
C PRO A 174 -20.01 -33.76 19.41
N GLN A 175 -20.01 -33.39 20.69
CA GLN A 175 -18.86 -33.66 21.55
C GLN A 175 -18.66 -35.18 21.62
N PRO A 176 -17.44 -35.70 21.38
CA PRO A 176 -17.18 -37.12 21.58
C PRO A 176 -17.41 -37.44 23.06
N ALA A 177 -18.33 -38.37 23.31
CA ALA A 177 -18.66 -38.83 24.65
C ALA A 177 -17.38 -39.21 25.38
N ARG A 178 -17.11 -38.56 26.52
CA ARG A 178 -16.06 -38.98 27.45
C ARG A 178 -16.34 -40.43 27.83
N ARG A 179 -15.61 -41.37 27.26
CA ARG A 179 -15.54 -42.75 27.75
C ARG A 179 -14.94 -42.68 29.15
N ARG A 180 -15.79 -42.78 30.17
CA ARG A 180 -15.37 -43.18 31.51
C ARG A 180 -15.05 -44.67 31.42
N GLY A 181 -13.79 -45.01 31.59
CA GLY A 181 -13.27 -46.35 31.84
C GLY A 181 -12.19 -46.21 32.89
#